data_AF-T1GXE6-F1
#
_entry.id   AF-T1GXE6-F1
#
_cell.length_a   1.000
_cell.length_b   1.000
_cell.length_c   1.000
_cell.angle_alpha   90.00
_cell.angle_beta   90.00
_cell.angle_gamma   90.00
#
_symmetry.space_group_name_H-M   'P 1'
#
loop_
_entity.id
_entity.type
_entity.pdbx_description
1 polymer ?
#
loop_
_entity_poly.entity_id
_entity_poly.type
_entity_poly.pdbx_seq_one_letter_code
_entity_poly.pdbx_strand_id
1 'polypeptide(L)'
;MNDKSSRSHSIFNVVLNLSEIEENPLDGKTIKQTRRSKISLVDLAGSERISAHNGAGAQSGERIKEGVSINKSLLTLGKVIAALAESKKGNTFVPYRESVLTRLLKKSFI
;
A
#
# COMPACT_ATOMS: atom_id res chain seq x y z
N MET A 1 -11.51 7.86 -19.58
CA MET A 1 -11.13 7.28 -18.28
C MET A 1 -12.39 7.16 -17.44
N ASN A 2 -12.65 6.03 -16.77
CA ASN A 2 -13.84 5.89 -15.92
C ASN A 2 -13.66 6.76 -14.67
N ASP A 3 -14.55 7.74 -14.48
CA ASP A 3 -14.49 8.78 -13.44
C ASP A 3 -14.41 8.21 -12.01
N LYS A 4 -14.89 6.97 -11.80
CA LYS A 4 -14.88 6.30 -10.50
C LYS A 4 -13.60 5.49 -10.24
N SER A 5 -13.03 4.86 -11.26
CA SER A 5 -11.82 4.04 -11.10
C SER A 5 -10.56 4.88 -10.93
N SER A 6 -10.51 6.08 -11.51
CA SER A 6 -9.39 7.02 -11.34
C SER A 6 -9.26 7.58 -9.92
N ARG A 7 -10.29 7.39 -9.07
CA ARG A 7 -10.41 8.04 -7.76
C ARG A 7 -10.30 7.09 -6.56
N SER A 8 -9.95 5.83 -6.81
CA SER A 8 -9.77 4.80 -5.78
C SER A 8 -8.44 4.08 -5.93
N HIS A 9 -7.92 3.54 -4.83
CA HIS A 9 -6.76 2.64 -4.85
C HIS A 9 -7.22 1.19 -4.86
N SER A 10 -6.62 0.36 -5.70
CA SER A 10 -6.86 -1.08 -5.75
C SER A 10 -5.61 -1.85 -5.31
N ILE A 11 -5.79 -2.82 -4.42
CA ILE A 11 -4.70 -3.69 -3.94
C ILE A 11 -5.10 -5.13 -4.21
N PHE A 12 -4.38 -5.80 -5.09
CA PHE A 12 -4.54 -7.22 -5.37
C PHE A 12 -3.36 -8.00 -4.80
N ASN A 13 -3.63 -9.00 -3.96
CA ASN A 13 -2.58 -9.78 -3.29
C ASN A 13 -2.58 -11.22 -3.80
N VAL A 14 -1.43 -11.68 -4.29
CA VAL A 14 -1.16 -13.10 -4.55
C VAL A 14 -0.38 -13.65 -3.36
N VAL A 15 -0.93 -14.64 -2.67
CA VAL A 15 -0.29 -15.29 -1.51
C VAL A 15 0.06 -16.72 -1.88
N LEU A 16 1.35 -17.04 -1.83
CA LEU A 16 1.88 -18.38 -2.08
C LEU A 16 2.28 -19.00 -0.74
N ASN A 17 1.77 -20.19 -0.45
CA ASN A 17 2.17 -20.99 0.71
C ASN A 17 2.78 -22.29 0.18
N LEU A 18 4.07 -22.47 0.39
CA LEU A 18 4.79 -23.70 0.11
C LEU A 18 4.93 -24.48 1.42
N SER A 19 4.54 -25.74 1.42
CA SER A 19 4.79 -26.66 2.53
C SER A 19 5.62 -27.82 1.99
N GLU A 20 6.80 -28.00 2.56
CA GLU A 20 7.72 -29.07 2.23
C GLU A 20 7.77 -30.02 3.42
N ILE A 21 7.65 -31.30 3.12
CA ILE A 21 7.65 -32.37 4.11
C ILE A 21 8.90 -33.19 3.83
N GLU A 22 9.89 -33.08 4.70
CA GLU A 22 11.12 -33.86 4.63
C GLU A 22 11.11 -34.89 5.75
N GLU A 23 11.43 -36.14 5.45
CA GLU A 23 11.72 -37.14 6.48
C GLU A 23 13.20 -37.08 6.81
N ASN A 24 13.53 -36.87 8.08
CA ASN A 24 14.90 -36.90 8.53
C ASN A 24 15.44 -38.35 8.44
N PRO A 25 16.43 -38.64 7.59
CA PRO A 25 16.91 -40.01 7.37
C PRO A 25 17.52 -40.66 8.62
N LEU A 26 17.87 -39.86 9.64
CA LEU A 26 18.57 -40.32 10.84
C LEU A 26 17.63 -40.76 11.97
N ASP A 27 16.45 -40.15 12.11
CA ASP A 27 15.53 -40.45 13.22
C ASP A 27 14.07 -40.66 12.78
N GLY A 28 13.79 -40.69 11.47
CA GLY A 28 12.46 -40.91 10.90
C GLY A 28 11.45 -39.81 11.23
N LYS A 29 11.90 -38.69 11.81
CA LYS A 29 11.01 -37.58 12.12
C LYS A 29 10.69 -36.78 10.87
N THR A 30 9.40 -36.51 10.68
CA THR A 30 8.90 -35.62 9.65
C THR A 30 9.16 -34.16 10.03
N ILE A 31 9.97 -33.46 9.25
CA ILE A 31 10.17 -32.01 9.31
C ILE A 31 9.20 -31.36 8.32
N LYS A 32 8.33 -30.48 8.82
CA LYS A 32 7.46 -29.67 7.98
C LYS A 32 8.04 -28.26 7.86
N GLN A 33 8.65 -27.94 6.72
CA GLN A 33 9.02 -26.56 6.41
C GLN A 33 7.86 -25.86 5.72
N THR A 34 7.58 -24.63 6.12
CA THR A 34 6.57 -23.80 5.42
C THR A 34 7.19 -22.47 5.02
N ARG A 35 7.10 -22.13 3.73
CA ARG A 35 7.46 -20.81 3.21
C ARG A 35 6.20 -20.09 2.76
N ARG A 36 6.08 -18.82 3.13
CA ARG A 36 4.95 -17.97 2.73
C ARG A 36 5.48 -16.73 2.03
N SER A 37 5.04 -16.53 0.79
CA SER A 37 5.36 -15.35 -0.02
C SER A 37 4.08 -14.57 -0.32
N LYS A 38 4.17 -13.24 -0.35
CA LYS A 38 3.06 -12.36 -0.69
C LYS A 38 3.52 -11.35 -1.73
N ILE A 39 2.88 -11.36 -2.90
CA ILE A 39 3.06 -10.36 -3.96
C ILE A 39 1.85 -9.43 -3.90
N SER A 40 2.08 -8.12 -3.85
CA SER A 40 1.01 -7.11 -3.83
C SER A 40 1.09 -6.28 -5.12
N LEU A 41 0.09 -6.41 -5.99
CA LEU A 41 -0.10 -5.55 -7.16
C LEU A 41 -0.98 -4.38 -6.74
N VAL A 42 -0.43 -3.17 -6.80
CA VAL A 42 -1.09 -1.96 -6.30
C VAL A 42 -1.32 -1.00 -7.46
N ASP A 43 -2.59 -0.72 -7.73
CA ASP A 43 -3.03 0.32 -8.66
C ASP A 43 -3.50 1.53 -7.85
N LEU A 44 -2.86 2.68 -8.06
CA LEU A 44 -3.09 3.88 -7.26
C LEU A 44 -4.04 4.82 -7.98
N ALA A 45 -4.86 5.53 -7.21
CA ALA A 45 -5.66 6.63 -7.71
C ALA A 45 -4.78 7.70 -8.38
N GLY A 46 -5.41 8.50 -9.24
CA GLY A 46 -4.79 9.63 -9.89
C GLY A 46 -4.12 10.61 -8.91
N SER A 47 -2.97 11.15 -9.30
CA SER A 47 -2.18 12.10 -8.50
C SER A 47 -2.49 13.57 -8.81
N GLU A 48 -3.52 13.81 -9.62
CA GLU A 48 -3.92 15.15 -10.02
C GLU A 48 -4.45 15.98 -8.84
N ARG A 49 -4.18 17.28 -8.90
CA ARG A 49 -4.71 18.24 -7.94
C ARG A 49 -6.12 18.64 -8.33
N ILE A 50 -7.02 18.68 -7.36
CA ILE A 50 -8.33 19.33 -7.57
C ILE A 50 -8.10 20.84 -7.63
N SER A 51 -8.40 21.46 -8.76
CA SER A 51 -8.47 22.92 -8.88
C SER A 51 -9.71 23.42 -8.15
N ALA A 52 -9.51 24.09 -7.01
CA ALA A 52 -10.58 24.67 -6.20
C ALA A 52 -11.15 25.98 -6.78
N HIS A 53 -10.53 26.51 -7.85
CA HIS A 53 -10.85 27.81 -8.41
C HIS A 53 -11.18 27.70 -9.90
N ASN A 54 -12.36 28.25 -10.25
CA ASN A 54 -12.76 28.88 -11.53
C ASN A 54 -14.06 28.31 -12.13
N GLY A 55 -15.15 29.05 -11.95
CA GLY A 55 -16.20 29.24 -12.94
C GLY A 55 -17.23 28.11 -13.14
N ALA A 56 -18.51 28.46 -13.04
CA ALA A 56 -19.69 27.78 -13.59
C ALA A 56 -19.89 26.26 -13.34
N GLY A 57 -19.14 25.64 -12.42
CA GLY A 57 -19.29 24.23 -12.09
C GLY A 57 -18.65 23.91 -10.75
N ALA A 58 -19.21 24.44 -9.65
CA ALA A 58 -18.77 24.09 -8.31
C ALA A 58 -18.84 22.56 -8.15
N GLN A 59 -17.69 21.89 -8.03
CA GLN A 59 -17.69 20.47 -7.69
C GLN A 59 -18.37 20.30 -6.34
N SER A 60 -19.28 19.33 -6.23
CA SER A 60 -19.96 19.02 -4.96
C SER A 60 -18.92 18.88 -3.84
N GLY A 61 -19.25 19.34 -2.63
CA GLY A 61 -18.35 19.27 -1.48
C GLY A 61 -17.83 17.85 -1.19
N GLU A 62 -18.58 16.82 -1.61
CA GLU A 62 -18.15 15.42 -1.56
C GLU A 62 -16.97 15.13 -2.50
N ARG A 63 -16.99 15.65 -3.73
CA ARG A 63 -15.88 15.49 -4.71
C ARG A 63 -14.60 16.16 -4.21
N ILE A 64 -14.72 17.31 -3.53
CA ILE A 64 -13.58 18.00 -2.90
C ILE A 64 -13.02 17.15 -1.76
N LYS A 65 -13.88 16.67 -0.84
CA LYS A 65 -13.47 15.81 0.28
C LYS A 65 -12.77 14.54 -0.20
N GLU A 66 -13.31 13.91 -1.25
CA GLU A 66 -12.72 12.72 -1.86
C GLU A 66 -11.31 12.99 -2.41
N GLY A 67 -11.10 14.05 -3.18
CA GLY A 67 -9.74 14.33 -3.69
C GLY A 67 -8.77 14.80 -2.63
N VAL A 68 -9.24 15.43 -1.55
CA VAL A 68 -8.41 15.67 -0.35
C VAL A 68 -7.95 14.33 0.24
N SER A 69 -8.84 13.34 0.32
CA SER A 69 -8.51 12.00 0.82
C SER A 69 -7.51 11.27 -0.10
N ILE A 70 -7.71 11.33 -1.42
CA ILE A 70 -6.78 10.78 -2.42
C ILE A 70 -5.40 11.40 -2.25
N ASN A 71 -5.30 12.74 -2.29
CA ASN A 71 -4.04 13.45 -2.16
C ASN A 71 -3.35 13.19 -0.83
N LYS A 72 -4.11 13.13 0.27
CA LYS A 72 -3.58 12.75 1.58
C LYS A 72 -2.94 11.37 1.52
N SER A 73 -3.64 10.39 0.95
CA SER A 73 -3.14 9.01 0.90
C SER A 73 -1.86 8.86 0.06
N LEU A 74 -1.77 9.55 -1.09
CA LEU A 74 -0.60 9.55 -1.97
C LEU A 74 0.58 10.31 -1.35
N LEU A 75 0.32 11.46 -0.72
CA LEU A 75 1.36 12.22 -0.02
C LEU A 75 1.95 11.43 1.13
N THR A 76 1.11 10.80 1.96
CA THR A 76 1.58 9.93 3.05
C THR A 76 2.41 8.76 2.50
N LEU A 77 2.02 8.16 1.37
CA LEU A 77 2.80 7.11 0.72
C LEU A 77 4.21 7.61 0.33
N GLY A 78 4.30 8.79 -0.29
CA GLY A 78 5.59 9.42 -0.62
C GLY A 78 6.45 9.67 0.61
N LYS A 79 5.86 10.19 1.71
CA LYS A 79 6.56 10.40 2.99
C LYS A 79 7.10 9.09 3.57
N VAL A 80 6.31 8.02 3.54
CA VAL A 80 6.72 6.70 4.02
C VAL A 80 7.92 6.18 3.23
N ILE A 81 7.88 6.26 1.89
CA ILE A 81 8.97 5.80 1.03
C ILE A 81 10.25 6.63 1.28
N ALA A 82 10.12 7.96 1.38
CA ALA A 82 11.25 8.83 1.67
C ALA A 82 11.89 8.50 3.04
N ALA A 83 11.07 8.34 4.08
CA ALA A 83 11.55 8.00 5.41
C ALA A 83 12.28 6.64 5.45
N LEU A 84 11.81 5.64 4.68
CA LEU A 84 12.47 4.33 4.54
C LEU A 84 13.78 4.40 3.77
N ALA A 85 13.87 5.29 2.77
CA ALA A 85 15.13 5.50 2.04
C ALA A 85 16.18 6.15 2.96
N GLU A 86 15.77 7.07 3.83
CA GLU A 86 16.63 7.76 4.80
C GLU A 86 16.98 6.94 6.04
N SER A 87 16.11 6.01 6.47
CA SER A 87 16.32 5.18 7.66
C SER A 87 17.52 4.23 7.59
N LYS A 88 18.18 4.12 6.42
CA LYS A 88 19.51 3.50 6.33
C LYS A 88 20.57 4.19 7.20
N LYS A 89 20.29 5.41 7.69
CA LYS A 89 21.18 6.21 8.54
C LYS A 89 20.76 6.27 10.02
N GLY A 90 19.67 5.61 10.43
CA GLY A 90 19.19 5.63 11.82
C GLY A 90 17.72 5.26 12.00
N ASN A 91 17.22 5.29 13.24
CA ASN A 91 15.84 4.94 13.58
C ASN A 91 14.86 6.10 13.26
N THR A 92 14.59 6.31 11.97
CA THR A 92 13.66 7.34 11.49
C THR A 92 12.21 6.90 11.67
N PHE A 93 11.36 7.79 12.21
CA PHE A 93 9.92 7.53 12.33
C PHE A 93 9.26 7.45 10.95
N VAL A 94 8.56 6.34 10.67
CA VAL A 94 7.86 6.12 9.39
C VAL A 94 6.33 6.23 9.59
N PRO A 95 5.64 7.22 8.96
CA PRO A 95 4.27 7.59 9.29
C PRO A 95 3.18 6.70 8.65
N TYR A 96 3.30 5.36 8.74
CA TYR A 96 2.35 4.43 8.11
C TYR A 96 0.88 4.62 8.53
N ARG A 97 0.62 5.22 9.71
CA ARG A 97 -0.73 5.32 10.29
C ARG A 97 -1.56 6.48 9.73
N GLU A 98 -0.93 7.48 9.10
CA GLU A 98 -1.59 8.70 8.63
C GLU A 98 -2.59 8.48 7.47
N SER A 99 -2.46 7.36 6.76
CA SER A 99 -3.37 6.94 5.69
C SER A 99 -3.73 5.45 5.83
N VAL A 100 -4.93 5.08 5.41
CA VAL A 100 -5.35 3.66 5.35
C VAL A 100 -4.47 2.89 4.36
N LEU A 101 -4.16 3.49 3.21
CA LEU A 101 -3.30 2.90 2.17
C LEU A 101 -1.94 2.47 2.75
N THR A 102 -1.24 3.39 3.42
CA THR A 102 0.08 3.10 4.00
C THR A 102 0.02 2.12 5.16
N ARG A 103 -1.11 2.05 5.87
CA ARG A 103 -1.33 1.06 6.93
C ARG A 103 -1.48 -0.35 6.38
N LEU A 104 -2.22 -0.49 5.27
CA LEU A 104 -2.39 -1.76 4.56
C LEU A 104 -1.08 -2.24 3.94
N LEU A 105 -0.30 -1.31 3.37
CA LEU A 105 0.96 -1.61 2.70
C LEU A 105 2.16 -1.75 3.63
N LYS A 106 2.02 -1.50 4.94
CA LYS A 106 3.14 -1.57 5.89
C LYS A 106 3.94 -2.87 5.80
N LYS A 107 3.26 -4.02 5.73
CA LYS A 107 3.90 -5.35 5.60
C LYS A 107 4.53 -5.61 4.23
N SER A 108 4.27 -4.75 3.25
CA SER A 108 4.88 -4.84 1.92
C SER A 108 6.18 -4.02 1.83
N PHE A 109 6.48 -3.19 2.84
CA PHE A 109 7.68 -2.36 2.92
C PHE A 109 8.73 -2.85 3.93
N ILE A 110 8.37 -3.84 4.75
CA ILE A 110 9.20 -4.46 5.81
C ILE A 110 9.33 -5.94 5.46
#